data_AF-A0A7X6UJ06-F1
#
_entry.id   AF-A0A7X6UJ06-F1
#
_cell.length_a   1.000
_cell.length_b   1.000
_cell.length_c   1.000
_cell.angle_alpha   90.00
_cell.angle_beta   90.00
_cell.angle_gamma   90.00
#
_symmetry.space_group_name_H-M   'P 1'
#
loop_
_entity.id
_entity.type
_entity.pdbx_description
1 polymer ?
#
loop_
_entity_poly.entity_id
_entity_poly.type
_entity_poly.pdbx_seq_one_letter_code
_entity_poly.pdbx_strand_id
1 'polypeptide(L)'
;VFPDVNRTQPFGSGATVVYNYVDLQITNHTDTDYQLVLWLDEGFLHGEWRSQQAPLYTYEVYEKQHLITQEWWGGYIRHNQLNRRIYDLNGQEIEDAAISENHAVMMYSPMLASEIGRS
;
A
#
# COMPACT_ATOMS: atom_id res chain seq x y z
N VAL A 1 20.01 -5.02 -3.35
CA VAL A 1 18.91 -6.00 -3.53
C VAL A 1 18.17 -6.10 -2.22
N PHE A 2 16.93 -5.60 -2.17
CA PHE A 2 15.99 -6.09 -1.16
C PHE A 2 15.80 -7.59 -1.46
N PRO A 3 16.17 -8.51 -0.55
CA PRO A 3 16.02 -9.93 -0.79
C PRO A 3 14.58 -10.30 -0.48
N ASP A 4 13.64 -9.87 -1.31
CA ASP A 4 12.20 -10.07 -1.09
C ASP A 4 11.54 -10.79 -2.28
N VAL A 5 12.30 -11.65 -2.94
CA VAL A 5 11.84 -12.43 -4.12
C VAL A 5 10.70 -13.41 -3.79
N ASN A 6 10.34 -13.59 -2.52
CA ASN A 6 9.27 -14.47 -2.06
C ASN A 6 8.45 -13.92 -0.87
N ARG A 7 8.49 -12.61 -0.58
CA ARG A 7 7.54 -12.03 0.39
C ARG A 7 6.30 -11.53 -0.34
N THR A 8 5.18 -12.20 -0.13
CA THR A 8 3.85 -11.58 -0.26
C THR A 8 3.67 -10.67 0.95
N GLN A 9 4.34 -9.52 0.95
CA GLN A 9 4.13 -8.52 1.99
C GLN A 9 2.79 -7.84 1.67
N PRO A 10 1.79 -7.87 2.57
CA PRO A 10 0.50 -7.25 2.30
C PRO A 10 0.72 -5.75 2.03
N PHE A 11 -0.14 -5.20 1.17
CA PHE A 11 -0.25 -3.75 0.97
C PHE A 11 -0.49 -3.12 2.34
N GLY A 12 0.49 -2.39 2.86
CA GLY A 12 0.48 -1.91 4.25
C GLY A 12 1.75 -2.21 5.06
N SER A 13 2.59 -3.15 4.62
CA SER A 13 3.89 -3.40 5.25
C SER A 13 4.93 -2.29 5.04
N GLY A 14 4.70 -1.43 4.04
CA GLY A 14 5.32 -0.12 3.87
C GLY A 14 4.38 1.06 4.15
N ALA A 15 3.15 0.83 4.61
CA ALA A 15 2.33 1.88 5.20
C ALA A 15 2.87 2.11 6.60
N THR A 16 4.02 2.80 6.67
CA THR A 16 4.47 3.39 7.92
C THR A 16 3.37 4.37 8.31
N VAL A 17 2.50 3.97 9.25
CA VAL A 17 1.90 4.93 10.17
C VAL A 17 3.10 5.66 10.74
N VAL A 18 3.33 6.88 10.24
CA VAL A 18 4.53 7.65 10.53
C VAL A 18 4.69 7.66 12.04
N TYR A 19 5.73 6.99 12.54
CA TYR A 19 5.83 6.65 13.96
C TYR A 19 5.66 7.92 14.82
N ASN A 20 4.55 7.98 15.56
CA ASN A 20 4.04 9.07 16.41
C ASN A 20 3.70 10.43 15.74
N TYR A 21 3.53 10.50 14.42
CA TYR A 21 3.20 11.78 13.74
C TYR A 21 1.89 11.77 12.95
N VAL A 22 1.31 10.60 12.69
CA VAL A 22 0.06 10.48 11.94
C VAL A 22 -0.87 9.50 12.63
N ASP A 23 -2.01 10.01 13.11
CA ASP A 23 -3.10 9.18 13.61
C ASP A 23 -3.89 8.60 12.42
N LEU A 24 -4.29 7.33 12.52
CA LEU A 24 -5.25 6.75 11.58
C LEU A 24 -6.60 7.44 11.77
N GLN A 25 -7.02 8.20 10.77
CA GLN A 25 -8.32 8.86 10.75
C GLN A 25 -9.25 8.16 9.77
N ILE A 26 -10.48 7.90 10.20
CA ILE A 26 -11.47 7.17 9.43
C ILE A 26 -12.76 7.96 9.49
N THR A 27 -13.35 8.21 8.32
CA THR A 27 -14.66 8.85 8.21
C THR A 27 -15.62 7.91 7.50
N ASN A 28 -16.74 7.60 8.14
CA ASN A 28 -17.83 6.86 7.51
C ASN A 28 -18.77 7.84 6.82
N HIS A 29 -18.79 7.80 5.49
CA HIS A 29 -19.68 8.63 4.66
C HIS A 29 -20.97 7.90 4.26
N THR A 30 -21.30 6.80 4.93
CA THR A 30 -22.49 5.99 4.65
C THR A 30 -23.51 6.09 5.78
N ASP A 31 -24.74 5.68 5.49
CA ASP A 31 -25.81 5.55 6.50
C ASP A 31 -25.77 4.19 7.24
N THR A 32 -24.76 3.35 6.98
CA THR A 32 -24.58 2.06 7.67
C THR A 32 -23.59 2.21 8.81
N ASP A 33 -23.90 1.61 9.97
CA ASP A 33 -22.94 1.53 11.07
C ASP A 33 -21.79 0.58 10.73
N TYR A 34 -20.56 1.05 10.96
CA TYR A 34 -19.34 0.26 10.83
C TYR A 34 -18.64 0.11 12.18
N GLN A 35 -18.05 -1.06 12.42
CA GLN A 35 -17.20 -1.36 13.55
C GLN A 35 -15.84 -1.86 13.06
N LEU A 36 -14.77 -1.22 13.53
CA LEU A 36 -13.42 -1.74 13.44
C LEU A 36 -13.13 -2.59 14.67
N VAL A 37 -12.85 -3.88 14.47
CA VAL A 37 -12.40 -4.77 15.54
C VAL A 37 -10.91 -5.02 15.33
N LEU A 38 -10.11 -4.76 16.37
CA LEU A 38 -8.67 -4.99 16.37
C LEU A 38 -8.30 -5.95 17.50
N TRP A 39 -7.39 -6.88 17.24
CA TRP A 39 -6.85 -7.77 18.26
C TRP A 39 -5.41 -8.16 17.93
N LEU A 40 -4.68 -8.57 18.95
CA LEU A 40 -3.30 -9.01 18.84
C LEU A 40 -3.24 -10.52 19.12
N ASP A 41 -2.34 -11.22 18.42
CA ASP A 41 -1.85 -12.52 18.84
C ASP A 41 -0.34 -12.45 19.17
N GLU A 42 0.33 -13.60 19.27
CA GLU A 42 1.76 -13.68 19.61
C GLU A 42 2.69 -13.00 18.59
N GLY A 43 2.25 -12.77 17.35
CA GLY A 43 3.09 -12.24 16.27
C GLY A 43 2.49 -11.11 15.44
N PHE A 44 1.18 -10.88 15.50
CA PHE A 44 0.49 -10.04 14.53
C PHE A 44 -0.63 -9.18 15.17
N LEU A 45 -0.78 -7.98 14.61
CA LEU A 45 -1.99 -7.18 14.75
C LEU A 45 -2.97 -7.59 13.66
N HIS A 46 -4.15 -8.00 14.09
CA HIS A 46 -5.27 -8.34 13.24
C HIS A 46 -6.32 -7.25 13.28
N GLY A 47 -7.10 -7.16 12.22
CA GLY A 47 -8.25 -6.28 12.17
C GLY A 47 -9.32 -6.78 11.21
N GLU A 48 -10.57 -6.49 11.53
CA GLU A 48 -11.70 -6.71 10.63
C GLU A 48 -12.71 -5.57 10.72
N TRP A 49 -13.39 -5.33 9.60
CA TRP A 49 -14.53 -4.43 9.52
C TRP A 49 -15.82 -5.23 9.59
N ARG A 50 -16.74 -4.78 10.43
CA ARG A 50 -18.11 -5.29 10.50
C ARG A 50 -19.08 -4.18 10.14
N SER A 51 -20.16 -4.54 9.46
CA SER A 51 -21.25 -3.62 9.10
C SER A 51 -22.60 -4.30 9.29
N GLN A 52 -23.64 -3.51 9.55
CA GLN A 52 -25.01 -4.04 9.67
C GLN A 52 -25.58 -4.51 8.33
N GLN A 53 -25.11 -3.91 7.23
CA GLN A 53 -25.53 -4.25 5.88
C GLN A 53 -24.40 -4.97 5.15
N ALA A 54 -24.76 -5.84 4.21
CA ALA A 54 -23.79 -6.43 3.31
C ALA A 54 -23.12 -5.34 2.46
N PRO A 55 -21.80 -5.42 2.21
CA PRO A 55 -21.14 -4.49 1.31
C PRO A 55 -21.75 -4.62 -0.09
N LEU A 56 -21.88 -3.49 -0.79
CA LEU A 56 -22.34 -3.48 -2.19
C LEU A 56 -21.20 -3.72 -3.18
N TYR A 57 -19.96 -3.46 -2.75
CA TYR A 57 -18.78 -3.49 -3.58
C TYR A 57 -17.60 -4.09 -2.82
N THR A 58 -16.64 -4.60 -3.58
CA THR A 58 -15.31 -4.92 -3.08
C THR A 58 -14.28 -4.02 -3.75
N TYR A 59 -13.16 -3.78 -3.07
CA TYR A 59 -12.16 -2.81 -3.50
C TYR A 59 -10.79 -3.46 -3.53
N GLU A 60 -10.03 -3.19 -4.59
CA GLU A 60 -8.61 -3.53 -4.70
C GLU A 60 -7.81 -2.24 -4.83
N VAL A 61 -6.89 -2.00 -3.91
CA VAL A 61 -5.93 -0.88 -4.02
C VAL A 61 -4.60 -1.45 -4.50
N TYR A 62 -4.06 -0.88 -5.57
CA TYR A 62 -2.84 -1.36 -6.20
C TYR A 62 -1.93 -0.20 -6.65
N GLU A 63 -0.65 -0.50 -6.86
CA GLU A 63 0.33 0.47 -7.36
C GLU A 63 0.58 0.28 -8.86
N LYS A 64 0.81 1.38 -9.58
CA LYS A 64 1.27 1.35 -10.98
C LYS A 64 2.25 2.49 -11.28
N GLN A 65 2.76 2.50 -12.51
CA GLN A 65 3.67 3.56 -13.02
C GLN A 65 4.92 3.76 -12.14
N HIS A 66 5.54 2.65 -11.72
CA HIS A 66 6.76 2.70 -10.94
C HIS A 66 7.92 3.30 -11.74
N LEU A 67 8.48 4.40 -11.24
CA LEU A 67 9.62 5.07 -11.85
C LEU A 67 10.60 5.50 -10.75
N ILE A 68 11.89 5.38 -11.02
CA ILE A 68 12.94 5.92 -10.16
C ILE A 68 13.74 6.93 -10.97
N THR A 69 13.84 8.16 -10.46
CA THR A 69 14.66 9.22 -11.06
C THR A 69 15.86 9.51 -10.16
N GLN A 70 16.98 9.87 -10.78
CA GLN A 70 18.11 10.45 -10.07
C GLN A 70 17.97 11.98 -10.11
N GLU A 71 18.08 12.60 -8.95
CA GLU A 71 17.94 14.04 -8.80
C GLU A 71 19.30 14.75 -8.80
N TRP A 72 19.28 16.05 -9.08
CA TRP A 72 20.47 16.90 -9.20
C TRP A 72 21.36 16.92 -7.94
N TRP A 73 20.80 16.66 -6.77
CA TRP A 73 21.51 16.58 -5.49
C TRP A 73 22.14 15.21 -5.23
N GLY A 74 22.04 14.27 -6.18
CA GLY A 74 22.76 13.00 -6.18
C GLY A 74 22.02 11.83 -5.55
N GLY A 75 20.84 12.02 -4.96
CA GLY A 75 19.99 10.90 -4.55
C GLY A 75 18.84 10.63 -5.51
N TYR A 76 17.93 9.77 -5.07
CA TYR A 76 16.90 9.19 -5.93
C TYR A 76 15.51 9.50 -5.40
N ILE A 77 14.54 9.65 -6.30
CA ILE A 77 13.12 9.71 -5.98
C ILE A 77 12.44 8.48 -6.58
N ARG A 78 11.60 7.81 -5.78
CA ARG A 78 10.68 6.79 -6.23
C ARG A 78 9.32 7.43 -6.48
N HIS A 79 8.81 7.22 -7.68
CA HIS A 79 7.49 7.59 -8.14
C HIS A 79 6.62 6.35 -8.27
N ASN A 80 5.38 6.43 -7.79
CA ASN A 80 4.35 5.46 -8.10
C ASN A 80 2.97 6.09 -7.97
N GLN A 81 2.00 5.54 -8.68
CA GLN A 81 0.60 5.93 -8.58
C GLN A 81 -0.17 4.86 -7.79
N LEU A 82 -1.05 5.29 -6.89
CA LEU A 82 -2.03 4.43 -6.24
C LEU A 82 -3.35 4.51 -7.00
N ASN A 83 -3.89 3.35 -7.33
CA ASN A 83 -5.18 3.19 -7.99
C ASN A 83 -6.09 2.31 -7.14
N ARG A 84 -7.40 2.50 -7.30
CA ARG A 84 -8.45 1.66 -6.72
C ARG A 84 -9.31 1.09 -7.82
N ARG A 85 -9.43 -0.23 -7.86
CA ARG A 85 -10.51 -0.90 -8.56
C ARG A 85 -11.68 -1.12 -7.63
N ILE A 86 -12.87 -0.99 -8.18
CA ILE A 86 -14.13 -1.30 -7.53
C ILE A 86 -14.77 -2.43 -8.31
N TYR A 87 -15.24 -3.45 -7.59
CA TYR A 87 -15.94 -4.59 -8.16
C TYR A 87 -17.33 -4.70 -7.56
N ASP A 88 -18.30 -5.14 -8.36
CA ASP A 88 -19.59 -5.60 -7.85
C ASP A 88 -19.44 -6.94 -7.11
N LEU A 89 -20.54 -7.43 -6.52
CA LEU A 89 -20.55 -8.71 -5.80
C LEU A 89 -20.40 -9.95 -6.70
N ASN A 90 -20.51 -9.80 -8.02
CA ASN A 90 -20.27 -10.86 -8.99
C ASN A 90 -18.79 -10.90 -9.44
N GLY A 91 -17.97 -9.97 -8.97
CA GLY A 91 -16.56 -9.82 -9.36
C GLY A 91 -16.36 -9.05 -10.67
N GLN A 92 -17.39 -8.38 -11.18
CA GLN A 92 -17.24 -7.50 -12.35
C GLN A 92 -16.61 -6.18 -11.92
N GLU A 93 -15.52 -5.78 -12.59
CA GLU A 93 -14.92 -4.46 -12.41
C GLU A 93 -15.88 -3.38 -12.92
N ILE A 94 -16.23 -2.45 -12.03
CA ILE A 94 -17.13 -1.33 -12.34
C ILE A 94 -16.37 -0.02 -12.48
N GLU A 95 -15.18 0.11 -11.87
CA GLU A 95 -14.38 1.32 -11.90
C GLU A 95 -12.89 1.00 -11.63
N ASP A 96 -11.98 1.73 -12.28
CA ASP A 96 -10.56 1.84 -11.95
C ASP A 96 -10.17 3.32 -11.91
N ALA A 97 -9.90 3.85 -10.71
CA ALA A 97 -9.66 5.26 -10.48
C ALA A 97 -8.31 5.52 -9.79
N ALA A 98 -7.66 6.61 -10.18
CA ALA A 98 -6.48 7.12 -9.49
C ALA A 98 -6.87 7.69 -8.11
N ILE A 99 -6.11 7.33 -7.08
CA ILE A 99 -6.29 7.83 -5.70
C ILE A 99 -5.25 8.91 -5.41
N SER A 100 -3.97 8.60 -5.63
CA SER A 100 -2.86 9.47 -5.30
C SER A 100 -1.62 9.15 -6.11
N GLU A 101 -0.68 10.09 -6.14
CA GLU A 101 0.67 9.91 -6.68
C GLU A 101 1.68 10.11 -5.55
N ASN A 102 2.63 9.19 -5.46
CA ASN A 102 3.67 9.21 -4.44
C ASN A 102 4.99 9.63 -5.07
N HIS A 103 5.65 10.60 -4.44
CA HIS A 103 6.99 11.06 -4.79
C HIS A 103 7.84 10.98 -3.51
N ALA A 104 8.61 9.91 -3.35
CA ALA A 104 9.33 9.62 -2.12
C ALA A 104 10.84 9.66 -2.33
N VAL A 105 11.55 10.41 -1.49
CA VAL A 105 13.02 10.38 -1.45
C VAL A 105 13.48 8.99 -0.99
N MET A 106 14.40 8.39 -1.74
CA MET A 106 15.00 7.11 -1.39
C MET A 106 16.22 7.33 -0.49
N MET A 107 16.28 6.58 0.61
CA MET A 107 17.40 6.61 1.56
C MET A 107 18.55 5.67 1.18
N TYR A 108 18.43 4.93 0.07
CA TYR A 108 19.41 3.96 -0.40
C TYR A 108 19.48 3.96 -1.94
N SER A 109 20.60 3.47 -2.48
CA SER A 109 20.79 3.34 -3.93
C SER A 109 19.91 2.22 -4.51
N PRO A 110 19.18 2.46 -5.61
CA PRO A 110 18.36 1.45 -6.27
C PRO A 110 19.19 0.43 -7.06
N MET A 111 20.49 0.69 -7.28
CA MET A 111 21.35 -0.14 -8.10
C MET A 111 21.67 -1.49 -7.43
N LEU A 112 21.68 -2.55 -8.23
CA LEU A 112 22.17 -3.86 -7.80
C LEU A 112 23.70 -3.78 -7.63
N ALA A 113 24.23 -4.35 -6.54
CA ALA A 113 25.67 -4.52 -6.43
C ALA A 113 26.12 -5.45 -7.55
N SER A 114 27.11 -5.03 -8.35
CA SER A 114 27.72 -5.88 -9.36
C SER A 114 28.27 -7.13 -8.68
N GLU A 115 27.89 -8.32 -9.14
CA GLU A 115 28.60 -9.55 -8.78
C GLU A 115 30.05 -9.40 -9.25
N ILE A 116 30.95 -9.08 -8.32
CA ILE A 116 32.39 -9.15 -8.57
C ILE A 116 32.67 -10.65 -8.73
N GLY A 117 32.71 -11.09 -9.98
CA GLY A 117 33.14 -12.43 -10.36
C GLY A 117 34.47 -12.71 -9.69
N ARG A 118 34.50 -13.74 -8.84
CA ARG A 118 35.74 -14.33 -8.36
C ARG A 118 36.39 -14.99 -9.58
N SER A 119 37.45 -14.37 -10.10
CA SER A 119 38.42 -15.01 -11.00
C SER A 119 39.18 -16.11 -10.26
#